data_AF-A0A0G4LJQ6-F1
#
_entry.id   AF-A0A0G4LJQ6-F1
#
_cell.length_a   1.000
_cell.length_b   1.000
_cell.length_c   1.000
_cell.angle_alpha   90.00
_cell.angle_beta   90.00
_cell.angle_gamma   90.00
#
_symmetry.space_group_name_H-M   'P 1'
#
loop_
_entity.id
_entity.type
_entity.pdbx_description
1 polymer ?
#
loop_
_entity_poly.entity_id
_entity_poly.type
_entity_poly.pdbx_seq_one_letter_code
_entity_poly.pdbx_strand_id
1 'polypeptide(L)'
;MTQFPSSQFSLAMHIIHPTAAAQGELAEAIGKLRSLNNWLEGAEYARFWNAVDGDDLVADLIADIAGFEDIIRQNVAVLLSQAYRQVSLSQLEAWLGLEGDAASKYVTEMCGWKVENGEVIIPSNPENEAKKAEIREDVGIDMFSRVIRRTWEETA
;
A
#
# COMPACT_ATOMS: atom_id res chain seq x y z
N MET A 1 -0.49 -9.91 5.68
CA MET A 1 0.49 -8.89 5.27
C MET A 1 0.81 -8.97 3.79
N THR A 2 1.07 -10.13 3.21
CA THR A 2 1.35 -10.28 1.76
C THR A 2 0.23 -9.82 0.82
N GLN A 3 -1.00 -9.63 1.33
CA GLN A 3 -2.12 -9.07 0.56
C GLN A 3 -2.33 -7.56 0.80
N PHE A 4 -1.38 -6.85 1.43
CA PHE A 4 -1.52 -5.40 1.61
C PHE A 4 -1.70 -4.71 0.23
N PRO A 5 -2.53 -3.66 0.13
CA PRO A 5 -3.18 -2.90 1.21
C PRO A 5 -4.55 -3.47 1.68
N SER A 6 -4.85 -4.75 1.43
CA SER A 6 -6.11 -5.37 1.87
C SER A 6 -6.27 -5.39 3.41
N SER A 7 -7.52 -5.27 3.87
CA SER A 7 -7.91 -5.32 5.28
C SER A 7 -7.79 -6.72 5.93
N GLN A 8 -7.39 -7.75 5.18
CA GLN A 8 -7.31 -9.12 5.68
C GLN A 8 -6.40 -9.29 6.89
N PHE A 9 -5.29 -8.54 6.98
CA PHE A 9 -4.41 -8.64 8.14
C PHE A 9 -5.13 -8.18 9.42
N SER A 10 -5.78 -7.02 9.35
CA SER A 10 -6.57 -6.48 10.46
C SER A 10 -7.72 -7.42 10.86
N LEU A 11 -8.38 -8.05 9.88
CA LEU A 11 -9.41 -9.05 10.15
C LEU A 11 -8.85 -10.30 10.84
N ALA A 12 -7.71 -10.82 10.39
CA ALA A 12 -7.05 -11.97 11.01
C ALA A 12 -6.66 -11.68 12.46
N MET A 13 -6.17 -10.47 12.75
CA MET A 13 -5.82 -10.06 14.12
C MET A 13 -7.02 -10.03 15.06
N HIS A 14 -8.23 -9.81 14.55
CA HIS A 14 -9.46 -9.84 15.36
C HIS A 14 -9.98 -11.24 15.68
N ILE A 15 -9.48 -12.28 15.02
CA ILE A 15 -9.83 -13.68 15.32
C ILE A 15 -9.07 -14.17 16.56
N ILE A 16 -7.92 -13.56 16.87
CA ILE A 16 -7.09 -13.96 18.00
C ILE A 16 -7.77 -13.57 19.31
N HIS A 17 -7.93 -14.54 20.21
CA HIS A 17 -8.54 -14.29 21.51
C HIS A 17 -7.72 -13.26 22.32
N PRO A 18 -8.34 -12.20 22.89
CA PRO A 18 -7.61 -11.13 23.56
C PRO A 18 -6.68 -11.58 24.69
N THR A 19 -7.06 -12.63 25.42
CA THR A 19 -6.22 -13.19 26.50
C THR A 19 -4.98 -13.89 25.96
N ALA A 20 -5.08 -14.56 24.81
CA ALA A 20 -3.93 -15.20 24.16
C ALA A 20 -3.00 -14.15 23.54
N ALA A 21 -3.56 -13.04 23.04
CA ALA A 21 -2.79 -11.93 22.48
C ALA A 21 -2.04 -11.09 23.54
N ALA A 22 -2.33 -11.28 24.83
CA ALA A 22 -1.79 -10.44 25.92
C ALA A 22 -0.69 -11.13 26.74
N GLN A 23 -0.34 -12.39 26.45
CA GLN A 23 0.56 -13.17 27.30
C GLN A 23 1.60 -13.95 26.49
N GLY A 24 2.84 -13.96 27.00
CA GLY A 24 3.94 -14.79 26.48
C GLY A 24 4.54 -14.30 25.17
N GLU A 25 5.28 -15.21 24.53
CA GLU A 25 6.01 -15.02 23.27
C GLU A 25 5.08 -14.66 22.10
N LEU A 26 3.84 -15.17 22.10
CA LEU A 26 2.82 -14.83 21.12
C LEU A 26 2.47 -13.33 21.13
N ALA A 27 2.45 -12.70 22.30
CA ALA A 27 2.15 -11.26 22.41
C ALA A 27 3.24 -10.41 21.75
N GLU A 28 4.50 -10.81 21.88
CA GLU A 28 5.64 -10.16 21.24
C GLU A 28 5.59 -10.31 19.72
N ALA A 29 5.36 -11.54 19.23
CA ALA A 29 5.20 -11.82 17.80
C ALA A 29 4.05 -11.01 17.17
N ILE A 30 2.88 -10.97 17.82
CA ILE A 30 1.72 -10.16 17.40
C ILE A 30 2.08 -8.67 17.37
N GLY A 31 2.82 -8.18 18.36
CA GLY A 31 3.30 -6.81 18.42
C GLY A 31 4.20 -6.46 17.22
N LYS A 32 5.18 -7.32 16.91
CA LYS A 32 6.08 -7.16 15.77
C LYS A 32 5.33 -7.19 14.44
N LEU A 33 4.45 -8.16 14.23
CA LEU A 33 3.62 -8.26 13.02
C LEU A 33 2.74 -7.02 12.84
N ARG A 34 2.17 -6.47 13.92
CA ARG A 34 1.38 -5.24 13.85
C ARG A 34 2.24 -4.05 13.44
N SER A 35 3.43 -3.90 14.03
CA SER A 35 4.36 -2.82 13.65
C SER A 35 4.78 -2.93 12.18
N LEU A 36 5.11 -4.13 11.70
CA LEU A 36 5.45 -4.35 10.30
C LEU A 36 4.30 -4.00 9.35
N ASN A 37 3.07 -4.42 9.68
CA ASN A 37 1.90 -4.07 8.87
C ASN A 37 1.64 -2.55 8.86
N ASN A 38 1.80 -1.89 10.01
CA ASN A 38 1.67 -0.44 10.10
C ASN A 38 2.68 0.30 9.22
N TRP A 39 3.93 -0.18 9.14
CA TRP A 39 4.93 0.42 8.25
C TRP A 39 4.59 0.19 6.77
N LEU A 40 4.06 -0.98 6.41
CA LEU A 40 3.60 -1.24 5.03
C LEU A 40 2.42 -0.35 4.64
N GLU A 41 1.41 -0.23 5.50
CA GLU A 41 0.24 0.62 5.27
C GLU A 41 0.59 2.12 5.29
N GLY A 42 1.57 2.52 6.11
CA GLY A 42 2.10 3.87 6.19
C GLY A 42 3.09 4.26 5.09
N ALA A 43 3.37 3.35 4.13
CA ALA A 43 4.40 3.51 3.11
C ALA A 43 5.82 3.79 3.66
N GLU A 44 6.09 3.35 4.90
CA GLU A 44 7.40 3.45 5.57
C GLU A 44 8.28 2.24 5.22
N TYR A 45 8.43 1.94 3.93
CA TYR A 45 9.06 0.70 3.45
C TYR A 45 10.51 0.51 3.89
N ALA A 46 11.28 1.59 4.00
CA ALA A 46 12.66 1.51 4.48
C ALA A 46 12.74 1.01 5.94
N ARG A 47 11.80 1.43 6.79
CA ARG A 47 11.73 0.92 8.18
C ARG A 47 11.30 -0.53 8.22
N PHE A 48 10.40 -0.92 7.32
CA PHE A 48 9.98 -2.30 7.19
C PHE A 48 11.16 -3.22 6.86
N TRP A 49 11.95 -2.91 5.83
CA TRP A 49 13.11 -3.74 5.45
C TRP A 49 14.18 -3.78 6.54
N ASN A 50 14.49 -2.65 7.18
CA ASN A 50 15.43 -2.63 8.31
C ASN A 50 15.00 -3.53 9.48
N ALA A 51 13.69 -3.66 9.72
CA ALA A 51 13.19 -4.54 10.76
C ALA A 51 13.17 -6.01 10.34
N VAL A 52 12.97 -6.29 9.05
CA VAL A 52 13.06 -7.65 8.49
C VAL A 52 14.50 -8.17 8.53
N ASP A 53 15.47 -7.33 8.18
CA ASP A 53 16.89 -7.73 8.13
C ASP A 53 17.58 -7.69 9.50
N GLY A 54 17.06 -6.91 10.45
CA GLY A 54 17.73 -6.61 11.72
C GLY A 54 17.16 -7.32 12.96
N ASP A 55 16.05 -8.04 12.84
CA ASP A 55 15.36 -8.67 13.97
C ASP A 55 15.14 -10.17 13.73
N ASP A 56 15.93 -11.01 14.41
CA ASP A 56 15.90 -12.47 14.25
C ASP A 56 14.50 -13.06 14.44
N LEU A 57 13.71 -12.51 15.37
CA LEU A 57 12.33 -12.97 15.60
C LEU A 57 11.44 -12.66 14.39
N VAL A 58 11.64 -11.51 13.74
CA VAL A 58 10.89 -11.15 12.53
C VAL A 58 11.28 -12.07 11.38
N ALA A 59 12.57 -12.36 11.23
CA ALA A 59 13.06 -13.29 10.22
C ALA A 59 12.43 -14.68 10.40
N ASP A 60 12.40 -15.20 11.63
CA ASP A 60 11.76 -16.48 11.95
C ASP A 60 10.25 -16.48 11.64
N LEU A 61 9.54 -15.38 11.91
CA LEU A 61 8.10 -15.26 11.64
C LEU A 61 7.75 -15.28 10.15
N ILE A 62 8.67 -14.90 9.27
CA ILE A 62 8.44 -14.85 7.81
C ILE A 62 9.11 -15.99 7.05
N ALA A 63 10.06 -16.71 7.65
CA ALA A 63 10.89 -17.71 6.99
C ALA A 63 10.07 -18.84 6.31
N ASP A 64 8.95 -19.23 6.90
CA ASP A 64 8.08 -20.29 6.38
C ASP A 64 7.19 -19.84 5.19
N ILE A 65 7.20 -18.55 4.85
CA ILE A 65 6.36 -17.99 3.79
C ILE A 65 7.20 -17.87 2.51
N ALA A 66 7.08 -18.88 1.64
CA ALA A 66 7.75 -18.89 0.34
C ALA A 66 7.42 -17.63 -0.49
N GLY A 67 8.45 -16.89 -0.91
CA GLY A 67 8.31 -15.69 -1.72
C GLY A 67 7.71 -14.49 -1.00
N PHE A 68 7.74 -14.47 0.35
CA PHE A 68 7.19 -13.36 1.14
C PHE A 68 7.71 -12.00 0.66
N GLU A 69 9.02 -11.84 0.59
CA GLU A 69 9.63 -10.56 0.22
C GLU A 69 9.29 -10.16 -1.22
N ASP A 70 9.28 -11.11 -2.14
CA ASP A 70 8.97 -10.85 -3.55
C ASP A 70 7.53 -10.37 -3.73
N ILE A 71 6.58 -10.99 -3.02
CA ILE A 71 5.18 -10.54 -3.02
C ILE A 71 5.07 -9.13 -2.44
N ILE A 72 5.79 -8.85 -1.35
CA ILE A 72 5.81 -7.51 -0.75
C ILE A 72 6.37 -6.49 -1.75
N ARG A 73 7.54 -6.76 -2.35
CA ARG A 73 8.16 -5.88 -3.36
C ARG A 73 7.25 -5.67 -4.57
N GLN A 74 6.53 -6.70 -5.02
CA GLN A 74 5.58 -6.59 -6.11
C GLN A 74 4.42 -5.64 -5.77
N ASN A 75 3.83 -5.79 -4.58
CA ASN A 75 2.74 -4.91 -4.14
C ASN A 75 3.23 -3.48 -3.94
N VAL A 76 4.43 -3.27 -3.36
CA VAL A 76 5.04 -1.94 -3.28
C VAL A 76 5.18 -1.34 -4.68
N ALA A 77 5.71 -2.09 -5.65
CA ALA A 77 5.87 -1.61 -7.01
C ALA A 77 4.53 -1.23 -7.68
N VAL A 78 3.47 -2.00 -7.44
CA VAL A 78 2.12 -1.68 -7.93
C VAL A 78 1.62 -0.36 -7.33
N LEU A 79 1.74 -0.16 -6.01
CA LEU A 79 1.33 1.09 -5.37
C LEU A 79 2.13 2.29 -5.85
N LEU A 80 3.44 2.12 -6.03
CA LEU A 80 4.30 3.16 -6.58
C LEU A 80 3.92 3.50 -8.02
N SER A 81 3.53 2.51 -8.83
CA SER A 81 3.09 2.73 -10.21
C SER A 81 1.83 3.60 -10.31
N GLN A 82 1.00 3.57 -9.26
CA GLN A 82 -0.24 4.33 -9.16
C GLN A 82 -0.01 5.73 -8.59
N ALA A 83 0.98 5.88 -7.68
CA ALA A 83 1.23 7.14 -7.00
C ALA A 83 2.24 8.05 -7.70
N TYR A 84 3.16 7.50 -8.48
CA TYR A 84 4.30 8.24 -9.05
C TYR A 84 4.39 8.11 -10.57
N ARG A 85 4.98 9.14 -11.19
CA ARG A 85 5.38 9.17 -12.60
C ARG A 85 6.90 9.20 -12.77
N GLN A 86 7.58 9.76 -11.76
CA GLN A 86 9.02 9.91 -11.72
C GLN A 86 9.46 9.82 -10.26
N VAL A 87 10.51 9.06 -10.00
CA VAL A 87 11.08 8.88 -8.66
C VAL A 87 12.59 8.67 -8.78
N SER A 88 13.38 9.13 -7.82
CA SER A 88 14.82 8.85 -7.82
C SER A 88 15.10 7.38 -7.58
N LEU A 89 16.11 6.83 -8.26
CA LEU A 89 16.51 5.44 -8.09
C LEU A 89 16.91 5.15 -6.63
N SER A 90 17.60 6.09 -5.98
CA SER A 90 18.03 5.96 -4.57
C SER A 90 16.87 5.84 -3.59
N GLN A 91 15.75 6.51 -3.85
CA GLN A 91 14.56 6.40 -3.01
C GLN A 91 13.87 5.05 -3.23
N LEU A 92 13.88 4.59 -4.47
CA LEU A 92 13.28 3.31 -4.85
C LEU A 92 14.06 2.12 -4.27
N GLU A 93 15.39 2.19 -4.26
CA GLU A 93 16.28 1.22 -3.59
C GLU A 93 15.86 1.01 -2.13
N ALA A 94 15.69 2.10 -1.38
CA ALA A 94 15.27 2.05 0.01
C ALA A 94 13.85 1.50 0.20
N TRP A 95 12.95 1.71 -0.77
CA TRP A 95 11.58 1.19 -0.71
C TRP A 95 11.46 -0.28 -1.09
N LEU A 96 12.30 -0.74 -2.02
CA LEU A 96 12.35 -2.14 -2.43
C LEU A 96 13.22 -3.01 -1.52
N GLY A 97 14.05 -2.38 -0.67
CA GLY A 97 15.03 -3.10 0.14
C GLY A 97 16.08 -3.78 -0.74
N LEU A 98 16.46 -3.12 -1.85
CA LEU A 98 17.44 -3.61 -2.81
C LEU A 98 18.48 -2.53 -3.06
N GLU A 99 19.73 -2.93 -3.30
CA GLU A 99 20.82 -1.99 -3.53
C GLU A 99 21.41 -2.15 -4.94
N GLY A 100 21.74 -1.01 -5.57
CA GLY A 100 22.51 -0.94 -6.80
C GLY A 100 21.90 -1.71 -7.97
N ASP A 101 22.71 -2.60 -8.57
CA ASP A 101 22.34 -3.33 -9.79
C ASP A 101 21.07 -4.20 -9.62
N ALA A 102 20.84 -4.73 -8.41
CA ALA A 102 19.65 -5.52 -8.10
C ALA A 102 18.37 -4.69 -8.21
N ALA A 103 18.39 -3.45 -7.70
CA ALA A 103 17.27 -2.54 -7.81
C ALA A 103 17.02 -2.13 -9.27
N SER A 104 18.07 -1.80 -10.02
CA SER A 104 17.90 -1.46 -11.45
C SER A 104 17.36 -2.62 -12.28
N LYS A 105 17.79 -3.86 -12.02
CA LYS A 105 17.26 -5.04 -12.68
C LYS A 105 15.80 -5.27 -12.34
N TYR A 106 15.44 -5.19 -11.06
CA TYR A 106 14.05 -5.34 -10.64
C TYR A 106 13.13 -4.31 -11.33
N VAL A 107 13.55 -3.05 -11.37
CA VAL A 107 12.81 -1.96 -12.02
C VAL A 107 12.60 -2.19 -13.51
N THR A 108 13.64 -2.64 -14.20
CA THR A 108 13.62 -2.77 -15.67
C THR A 108 13.00 -4.09 -16.12
N GLU A 109 13.34 -5.20 -15.48
CA GLU A 109 12.90 -6.55 -15.87
C GLU A 109 11.55 -6.93 -15.27
N MET A 110 11.31 -6.60 -13.99
CA MET A 110 10.07 -7.00 -13.29
C MET A 110 8.98 -5.93 -13.43
N CYS A 111 9.33 -4.65 -13.26
CA CYS A 111 8.35 -3.56 -13.32
C CYS A 111 8.16 -2.99 -14.74
N GLY A 112 9.13 -3.20 -15.65
CA GLY A 112 9.08 -2.65 -17.00
C GLY A 112 9.22 -1.12 -17.05
N TRP A 113 9.80 -0.51 -16.02
CA TRP A 113 10.02 0.94 -15.96
C TRP A 113 11.37 1.32 -16.57
N LYS A 114 11.53 2.59 -16.94
CA LYS A 114 12.77 3.09 -17.54
C LYS A 114 13.60 3.82 -16.51
N VAL A 115 14.91 3.66 -16.56
CA VAL A 115 15.84 4.42 -15.72
C VAL A 115 16.61 5.39 -16.62
N GLU A 116 16.47 6.68 -16.38
CA GLU A 116 17.12 7.77 -17.13
C GLU A 116 17.80 8.72 -16.15
N ASN A 117 19.11 8.93 -16.30
CA ASN A 117 19.90 9.89 -15.49
C ASN A 117 19.77 9.73 -13.96
N GLY A 118 19.54 8.52 -13.45
CA GLY A 118 19.35 8.26 -12.02
C GLY A 118 17.91 8.43 -11.51
N GLU A 119 16.97 8.69 -12.41
CA GLU A 119 15.54 8.73 -12.14
C GLU A 119 14.82 7.61 -12.87
N VAL A 120 13.77 7.11 -12.22
CA VAL A 120 12.92 6.04 -12.72
C VAL A 120 11.64 6.65 -13.27
N ILE A 121 11.42 6.46 -14.56
CA ILE A 121 10.23 6.91 -15.30
C ILE A 121 9.20 5.78 -15.29
N ILE A 122 8.08 6.07 -14.63
CA ILE A 122 6.93 5.17 -14.51
C ILE A 122 5.92 5.53 -15.61
N PRO A 123 5.44 4.55 -16.41
CA PRO A 123 4.45 4.80 -17.45
C PRO A 123 3.17 5.44 -16.89
N SER A 124 2.59 6.39 -17.64
CA SER A 124 1.32 6.99 -17.23
C SER A 124 0.19 5.96 -17.32
N ASN A 125 -0.65 5.90 -16.30
CA ASN A 125 -1.84 5.07 -16.20
C ASN A 125 -3.01 5.90 -15.62
N PRO A 126 -4.26 5.41 -15.66
CA PRO A 126 -5.42 6.17 -15.18
C PRO A 126 -5.37 6.58 -13.70
N GLU A 127 -4.54 5.91 -12.89
CA GLU A 127 -4.41 6.12 -11.45
C GLU A 127 -3.35 7.18 -11.13
N ASN A 128 -2.22 7.16 -11.84
CA ASN A 128 -1.15 8.16 -11.72
C ASN A 128 -1.36 9.37 -12.63
N GLU A 129 -2.46 9.40 -13.40
CA GLU A 129 -2.78 10.52 -14.25
C GLU A 129 -3.28 11.71 -13.44
N ALA A 130 -2.63 12.86 -13.62
CA ALA A 130 -3.06 14.13 -13.04
C ALA A 130 -4.39 14.56 -13.69
N LYS A 131 -5.51 14.08 -13.16
CA LYS A 131 -6.85 14.46 -13.60
C LYS A 131 -7.19 15.83 -13.02
N LYS A 132 -7.37 16.81 -13.90
CA LYS A 132 -7.94 18.09 -13.52
C LYS A 132 -9.42 17.89 -13.22
N ALA A 133 -9.80 17.92 -11.94
CA ALA A 133 -11.21 17.95 -11.57
C ALA A 133 -11.76 19.35 -11.91
N GLU A 134 -12.56 19.44 -12.97
CA GLU A 134 -13.35 20.64 -13.22
C GLU A 134 -14.53 20.62 -12.24
N ILE A 135 -14.42 21.40 -11.16
CA ILE A 135 -15.49 21.52 -10.17
C ILE A 135 -16.57 22.40 -10.78
N ARG A 136 -17.50 21.76 -11.49
CA ARG A 136 -18.76 22.36 -11.92
C ARG A 136 -19.89 21.55 -11.30
N GLU A 137 -20.71 22.21 -10.51
CA GLU A 137 -21.92 21.58 -9.97
C GLU A 137 -22.92 21.44 -11.11
N ASP A 138 -23.15 20.21 -11.55
CA ASP A 138 -24.24 19.86 -12.46
C ASP A 138 -25.49 19.57 -11.64
N VAL A 139 -26.23 20.64 -11.32
CA VAL A 139 -27.46 20.52 -10.54
C VAL A 139 -28.63 20.25 -11.50
N GLY A 140 -28.95 18.98 -11.68
CA GLY A 140 -30.11 18.54 -12.45
C GLY A 140 -31.44 18.78 -11.72
N ILE A 141 -32.52 19.00 -12.49
CA ILE A 141 -33.88 19.20 -11.95
C ILE A 141 -34.33 18.01 -11.09
N ASP A 142 -33.86 16.79 -11.40
CA ASP A 142 -34.12 15.58 -10.61
C ASP A 142 -33.64 15.68 -9.16
N MET A 143 -32.57 16.44 -8.88
CA MET A 143 -32.08 16.66 -7.53
C MET A 143 -33.04 17.53 -6.70
N PHE A 144 -33.91 18.31 -7.35
CA PHE A 144 -34.97 19.11 -6.74
C PHE A 144 -36.32 18.38 -6.66
N SER A 145 -36.43 17.16 -7.20
CA SER A 145 -37.69 16.40 -7.27
C SER A 145 -38.40 16.25 -5.92
N ARG A 146 -37.65 16.07 -4.82
CA ARG A 146 -38.19 15.99 -3.45
C ARG A 146 -38.81 17.29 -2.97
N VAL A 147 -38.23 18.44 -3.35
CA VAL A 147 -38.74 19.76 -2.98
C VAL A 147 -40.00 20.07 -3.77
N ILE A 148 -39.97 19.84 -5.09
CA ILE A 148 -41.11 20.05 -5.98
C ILE A 148 -42.31 19.18 -5.58
N ARG A 149 -42.06 17.90 -5.25
CA ARG A 149 -43.10 16.97 -4.81
C ARG A 149 -43.76 17.44 -3.52
N ARG A 150 -42.97 17.88 -2.53
CA ARG A 150 -43.49 18.37 -1.25
C ARG A 150 -44.35 19.63 -1.43
N THR A 151 -43.94 20.55 -2.29
CA THR A 151 -44.72 21.77 -2.56
C THR A 151 -46.07 21.48 -3.22
N TRP A 152 -46.15 20.43 -4.05
CA TRP A 152 -47.40 19.97 -4.67
C TRP A 152 -48.32 19.25 -3.66
N GLU A 153 -47.74 18.46 -2.74
CA GLU A 153 -48.49 17.75 -1.69
C GLU A 153 -49.04 18.72 -0.62
N GLU A 154 -48.42 19.88 -0.39
CA GLU A 154 -48.91 20.92 0.54
C GLU A 154 -50.00 21.83 -0.07
N THR A 155 -50.21 21.82 -1.39
CA THR A 155 -51.21 22.64 -2.10
C THR A 155 -52.45 21.87 -2.59
N ALA A 156 -52.45 20.54 -2.52
CA ALA A 156 -53.58 19.66 -2.87
C ALA A 156 -54.38 19.25 -1.62
#